data_AF-C1ED06-F1
#
_entry.id   AF-C1ED06-F1
#
_cell.length_a   1.000
_cell.length_b   1.000
_cell.length_c   1.000
_cell.angle_alpha   90.00
_cell.angle_beta   90.00
_cell.angle_gamma   90.00
#
_symmetry.space_group_name_H-M   'P 1'
#
loop_
_entity.id
_entity.type
_entity.pdbx_description
1 polymer ?
#
loop_
_entity_poly.entity_id
_entity_poly.type
_entity_poly.pdbx_seq_one_letter_code
_entity_poly.pdbx_strand_id
1 'polypeptide(L)'
;MPSIWRPNVRVSLDEDGEVEDTERGGEEATKQGTKRKRAPPTKGPCEHGVKPRSRCKVCGACPHGRQRSHCKECGGSQICEHGRQRSSCKECGGSQICEHGRQRSYCKECGGSQICEHGRQRSLCKECGGSQICEHGRERSKCKECGGGSICEHGRQRSQCKECGGASICEHGRERSKCKECGGGSICEHGRERRYCKECGGGSICEHGRQRSYCKECGGSQICEHGLRRSRCKECRAVKSET
;
A
#
# COMPACT_ATOMS: atom_id res chain seq x y z
N MET A 1 47.07 -28.08 5.17
CA MET A 1 47.37 -27.43 6.47
C MET A 1 46.46 -26.22 6.62
N PRO A 2 45.59 -26.14 7.63
CA PRO A 2 44.69 -24.99 7.79
C PRO A 2 45.43 -23.80 8.41
N SER A 3 45.47 -22.69 7.68
CA SER A 3 46.08 -21.44 8.15
C SER A 3 45.15 -20.74 9.14
N ILE A 4 45.58 -20.70 10.41
CA ILE A 4 44.90 -20.00 11.49
C ILE A 4 45.08 -18.49 11.29
N TRP A 5 43.97 -17.76 11.16
CA TRP A 5 43.95 -16.31 11.02
C TRP A 5 43.90 -15.68 12.43
N ARG A 6 44.95 -14.95 12.84
CA ARG A 6 44.97 -14.13 14.06
C ARG A 6 44.99 -12.65 13.66
N PRO A 7 44.05 -11.81 14.11
CA PRO A 7 44.05 -10.40 13.75
C PRO A 7 44.94 -9.59 14.71
N ASN A 8 45.66 -8.62 14.14
CA ASN A 8 46.25 -7.43 14.77
C ASN A 8 46.96 -7.60 16.12
N VAL A 9 48.27 -7.81 16.05
CA VAL A 9 49.19 -7.31 17.09
C VAL A 9 50.31 -6.59 16.35
N ARG A 10 50.35 -5.25 16.45
CA ARG A 10 51.57 -4.50 16.17
C ARG A 10 52.24 -4.27 17.51
N VAL A 11 53.30 -5.05 17.79
CA VAL A 11 54.24 -4.74 18.85
C VAL A 11 55.33 -3.88 18.22
N SER A 12 55.43 -2.63 18.64
CA SER A 12 56.68 -1.88 18.51
C SER A 12 57.47 -2.15 19.80
N LEU A 13 58.67 -2.69 19.66
CA LEU A 13 59.61 -2.92 20.77
C LEU A 13 60.55 -1.72 20.82
N ASP A 14 60.58 -1.03 21.96
CA ASP A 14 61.71 -0.18 22.35
C ASP A 14 62.28 -0.71 23.68
N GLU A 15 63.60 -0.64 23.81
CA GLU A 15 64.42 -1.26 24.87
C GLU A 15 64.42 -0.46 26.19
N ASP A 16 63.32 -0.45 26.92
CA ASP A 16 63.31 -0.36 28.39
C ASP A 16 61.87 -0.50 28.90
N GLY A 17 61.65 -1.46 29.79
CA GLY A 17 60.31 -1.87 30.21
C GLY A 17 59.74 -1.00 31.32
N GLU A 18 58.53 -0.50 31.11
CA GLU A 18 57.45 -0.39 32.10
C GLU A 18 56.08 -0.50 31.40
N VAL A 19 55.14 -1.19 32.05
CA VAL A 19 53.76 -1.43 31.57
C VAL A 19 52.85 -0.40 32.24
N GLU A 20 52.36 0.59 31.49
CA GLU A 20 51.20 1.39 31.91
C GLU A 20 49.91 0.86 31.30
N ASP A 21 49.06 0.31 32.18
CA ASP A 21 47.68 -0.06 31.90
C ASP A 21 46.82 1.21 31.93
N THR A 22 46.43 1.73 30.77
CA THR A 22 45.42 2.78 30.68
C THR A 22 44.11 2.20 30.16
N GLU A 23 43.29 1.69 31.08
CA GLU A 23 41.88 1.44 30.83
C GLU A 23 41.16 2.79 30.62
N ARG A 24 40.79 3.10 29.36
CA ARG A 24 39.77 4.13 29.08
C ARG A 24 38.50 3.49 28.56
N GLY A 25 37.52 3.39 29.45
CA GLY A 25 36.18 2.94 29.17
C GLY A 25 35.37 3.89 28.28
N GLY A 26 34.30 3.32 27.75
CA GLY A 26 33.12 4.03 27.25
C GLY A 26 33.18 4.42 25.78
N GLU A 27 32.50 3.66 24.93
CA GLU A 27 31.58 4.19 23.92
C GLU A 27 30.79 3.03 23.30
N GLU A 28 29.48 3.00 23.56
CA GLU A 28 28.51 2.14 22.87
C GLU A 28 28.58 2.42 21.37
N ALA A 29 29.34 1.58 20.67
CA ALA A 29 29.36 1.55 19.23
C ALA A 29 28.00 1.06 18.72
N THR A 30 27.13 2.01 18.38
CA THR A 30 25.98 1.77 17.52
C THR A 30 26.42 0.88 16.35
N LYS A 31 25.73 -0.24 16.15
CA LYS A 31 26.06 -1.26 15.13
C LYS A 31 25.88 -0.67 13.73
N GLN A 32 26.81 0.16 13.29
CA GLN A 32 26.91 0.61 11.91
C GLN A 32 27.22 -0.63 11.07
N GLY A 33 26.23 -1.05 10.29
CA GLY A 33 26.38 -2.17 9.37
C GLY A 33 27.66 -2.01 8.56
N THR A 34 28.53 -3.02 8.60
CA THR A 34 29.81 -3.04 7.88
C THR A 34 29.58 -2.59 6.44
N LYS A 35 30.08 -1.39 6.07
CA LYS A 35 30.07 -0.93 4.68
C LYS A 35 30.86 -1.95 3.86
N ARG A 36 30.14 -2.76 3.07
CA ARG A 36 30.75 -3.81 2.26
C ARG A 36 31.55 -3.17 1.13
N LYS A 37 32.82 -3.56 0.99
CA LYS A 37 33.67 -3.09 -0.11
C LYS A 37 33.01 -3.46 -1.44
N ARG A 38 32.76 -2.45 -2.27
CA ARG A 38 32.18 -2.61 -3.61
C ARG A 38 33.13 -3.50 -4.41
N ALA A 39 32.66 -4.66 -4.87
CA ALA A 39 33.44 -5.51 -5.77
C ALA A 39 33.87 -4.68 -7.00
N PRO A 40 35.08 -4.91 -7.54
CA PRO A 40 35.55 -4.21 -8.74
C PRO A 40 34.48 -4.30 -9.84
N PRO A 41 34.17 -3.21 -10.56
CA PRO A 41 33.19 -3.26 -11.64
C PRO A 41 33.75 -4.14 -12.76
N THR A 42 33.43 -5.43 -12.74
CA THR A 42 33.72 -6.33 -13.86
C THR A 42 32.89 -5.84 -15.04
N LYS A 43 33.54 -5.20 -16.02
CA LYS A 43 32.90 -4.69 -17.25
C LYS A 43 32.42 -5.82 -18.19
N GLY A 44 32.46 -7.09 -17.79
CA GLY A 44 32.02 -8.25 -18.57
C GLY A 44 30.61 -8.76 -18.21
N PRO A 45 29.98 -9.57 -19.09
CA PRO A 45 28.78 -10.33 -18.71
C PRO A 45 29.11 -11.28 -17.55
N CYS A 46 28.13 -11.56 -16.69
CA CYS A 46 28.31 -12.61 -15.67
C CYS A 46 28.34 -14.00 -16.32
N GLU A 47 28.69 -15.04 -15.56
CA GLU A 47 28.61 -16.46 -15.96
C GLU A 47 27.25 -16.88 -16.54
N HIS A 48 26.19 -16.09 -16.30
CA HIS A 48 24.85 -16.30 -16.82
C HIS A 48 24.55 -15.49 -18.10
N GLY A 49 25.57 -14.90 -18.74
CA GLY A 49 25.47 -14.12 -19.97
C GLY A 49 24.87 -12.71 -19.83
N VAL A 50 24.48 -12.27 -18.63
CA VAL A 50 23.77 -10.99 -18.44
C VAL A 50 24.74 -9.86 -18.09
N LYS A 51 24.67 -8.77 -18.86
CA LYS A 51 25.38 -7.51 -18.59
C LYS A 51 24.38 -6.35 -18.48
N PRO A 52 24.40 -5.56 -17.39
CA PRO A 52 25.24 -5.68 -16.19
C PRO A 52 24.81 -6.81 -15.24
N ARG A 53 25.75 -7.35 -14.44
CA ARG A 53 25.53 -8.43 -13.45
C ARG A 53 24.40 -8.14 -12.46
N SER A 54 24.08 -6.87 -12.19
CA SER A 54 22.95 -6.45 -11.35
C SER A 54 21.57 -6.78 -11.92
N ARG A 55 21.46 -6.99 -13.24
CA ARG A 55 20.25 -7.43 -13.94
C ARG A 55 20.11 -8.96 -14.00
N CYS A 56 21.18 -9.70 -13.70
CA CYS A 56 21.11 -11.15 -13.64
C CYS A 56 20.20 -11.56 -12.48
N LYS A 57 19.13 -12.32 -12.75
CA LYS A 57 18.20 -12.80 -11.73
C LYS A 57 18.89 -13.64 -10.66
N VAL A 58 19.92 -14.40 -11.04
CA VAL A 58 20.68 -15.25 -10.13
C VAL A 58 21.71 -14.45 -9.34
N CYS A 59 22.56 -13.67 -10.01
CA CYS A 59 23.61 -12.90 -9.30
C CYS A 59 23.07 -11.70 -8.51
N GLY A 60 21.97 -11.08 -8.97
CA GLY A 60 21.35 -9.89 -8.37
C GLY A 60 20.36 -10.21 -7.25
N ALA A 61 19.95 -11.48 -7.12
CA ALA A 61 19.10 -11.93 -6.03
C ALA A 61 19.88 -12.06 -4.71
N CYS A 62 19.17 -11.87 -3.60
CA CYS A 62 19.58 -12.24 -2.26
C CYS A 62 19.20 -13.71 -1.98
N PRO A 63 19.70 -14.33 -0.89
CA PRO A 63 19.27 -15.68 -0.50
C PRO A 63 17.74 -15.83 -0.32
N HIS A 64 17.01 -14.74 -0.10
CA HIS A 64 15.55 -14.72 0.02
C HIS A 64 14.81 -14.60 -1.34
N GLY A 65 15.51 -14.80 -2.46
CA GLY A 65 14.92 -14.78 -3.81
C GLY A 65 14.49 -13.39 -4.32
N ARG A 66 14.78 -12.33 -3.58
CA ARG A 66 14.44 -10.94 -3.95
C ARG A 66 15.67 -10.19 -4.46
N GLN A 67 15.48 -9.13 -5.24
CA GLN A 67 16.60 -8.26 -5.60
C GLN A 67 17.21 -7.66 -4.33
N ARG A 68 18.54 -7.74 -4.17
CA ARG A 68 19.24 -7.36 -2.93
C ARG A 68 18.90 -5.96 -2.43
N SER A 69 18.75 -5.00 -3.33
CA SER A 69 18.42 -3.61 -2.98
C SER A 69 17.00 -3.43 -2.43
N HIS A 70 16.07 -4.34 -2.73
CA HIS A 70 14.68 -4.31 -2.28
C HIS A 70 14.35 -5.32 -1.17
N CYS A 71 15.34 -6.10 -0.72
CA CYS A 71 15.10 -7.12 0.29
C CYS A 71 15.12 -6.49 1.70
N LYS A 72 13.98 -6.55 2.39
CA LYS A 72 13.84 -6.06 3.78
C LYS A 72 14.76 -6.80 4.75
N GLU A 73 14.78 -8.13 4.69
CA GLU A 73 15.60 -8.99 5.55
C GLU A 73 17.11 -8.80 5.36
N CYS A 74 17.54 -8.35 4.18
CA CYS A 74 18.95 -8.03 3.93
C CYS A 74 19.31 -6.56 4.22
N GLY A 75 18.38 -5.74 4.72
CA GLY A 75 18.61 -4.30 4.86
C GLY A 75 18.86 -3.60 3.53
N GLY A 76 18.14 -4.01 2.48
CA GLY A 76 18.31 -3.49 1.13
C GLY A 76 18.27 -1.97 1.08
N SER A 77 19.17 -1.37 0.28
CA SER A 77 19.36 0.09 0.24
C SER A 77 18.12 0.90 -0.14
N GLN A 78 17.13 0.28 -0.79
CA GLN A 78 15.88 0.93 -1.17
C GLN A 78 14.76 0.78 -0.13
N ILE A 79 14.99 0.05 0.97
CA ILE A 79 14.02 -0.12 2.06
C ILE A 79 14.42 0.78 3.24
N CYS A 80 13.46 1.53 3.78
CA CYS A 80 13.66 2.34 4.98
C CYS A 80 13.48 1.48 6.25
N GLU A 81 13.77 2.06 7.41
CA GLU A 81 13.53 1.43 8.71
C GLU A 81 12.06 1.05 8.93
N HIS A 82 11.12 1.82 8.38
CA HIS A 82 9.68 1.51 8.39
C HIS A 82 9.28 0.33 7.48
N GLY A 83 10.25 -0.32 6.82
CA GLY A 83 10.01 -1.47 5.94
C GLY A 83 9.31 -1.12 4.62
N ARG A 84 9.19 0.17 4.28
CA ARG A 84 8.62 0.65 3.01
C ARG A 84 9.74 1.01 2.03
N GLN A 85 9.42 1.17 0.74
CA GLN A 85 10.39 1.73 -0.19
C GLN A 85 10.74 3.17 0.21
N ARG A 86 12.04 3.49 0.33
CA ARG A 86 12.54 4.79 0.79
C ARG A 86 11.95 5.94 -0.02
N SER A 87 11.90 5.79 -1.34
CA SER A 87 11.40 6.82 -2.24
C SER A 87 9.91 7.13 -2.04
N SER A 88 9.11 6.19 -1.55
CA SER A 88 7.67 6.36 -1.32
C SER A 88 7.29 6.47 0.16
N CYS A 89 8.27 6.46 1.07
CA CYS A 89 8.01 6.51 2.50
C CYS A 89 7.76 7.95 2.95
N LYS A 90 6.54 8.22 3.43
CA LYS A 90 6.16 9.54 3.94
C LYS A 90 6.97 9.96 5.17
N GLU A 91 7.19 9.03 6.11
CA GLU A 91 7.93 9.28 7.36
C GLU A 91 9.41 9.62 7.11
N CYS A 92 10.02 9.05 6.06
CA CYS A 92 11.39 9.35 5.68
C CYS A 92 11.53 10.51 4.69
N GLY A 93 10.44 11.24 4.37
CA GLY A 93 10.47 12.31 3.37
C GLY A 93 10.86 11.80 1.96
N GLY A 94 10.41 10.60 1.60
CA GLY A 94 10.78 9.93 0.36
C GLY A 94 10.63 10.84 -0.87
N SER A 95 11.55 10.71 -1.84
CA SER A 95 11.63 11.59 -3.01
C SER A 95 10.36 11.65 -3.87
N GLN A 96 9.48 10.65 -3.78
CA GLN A 96 8.19 10.63 -4.48
C GLN A 96 7.06 11.31 -3.70
N ILE A 97 7.28 11.74 -2.45
CA ILE A 97 6.28 12.43 -1.63
C ILE A 97 6.53 13.94 -1.71
N CYS A 98 5.48 14.71 -1.96
CA CYS A 98 5.55 16.18 -1.94
C CYS A 98 5.34 16.71 -0.52
N GLU A 99 5.54 18.02 -0.34
CA GLU A 99 5.25 18.73 0.92
C GLU A 99 3.81 18.55 1.39
N HIS A 100 2.84 18.40 0.47
CA HIS A 100 1.44 18.10 0.78
C HIS A 100 1.19 16.67 1.28
N GLY A 101 2.25 15.86 1.43
CA GLY A 101 2.16 14.47 1.91
C GLY A 101 1.48 13.52 0.92
N ARG A 102 1.33 13.92 -0.34
CA ARG A 102 0.80 13.12 -1.45
C ARG A 102 1.94 12.64 -2.35
N GLN A 103 1.69 11.63 -3.18
CA GLN A 103 2.68 11.23 -4.19
C GLN A 103 2.80 12.35 -5.24
N ARG A 104 4.02 12.86 -5.48
CA ARG A 104 4.35 14.00 -6.34
C ARG A 104 3.70 13.91 -7.72
N SER A 105 3.75 12.73 -8.33
CA SER A 105 3.18 12.49 -9.66
C SER A 105 1.67 12.73 -9.73
N TYR A 106 0.95 12.56 -8.62
CA TYR A 106 -0.51 12.72 -8.53
C TYR A 106 -0.94 13.98 -7.76
N CYS A 107 0.00 14.80 -7.31
CA CYS A 107 -0.31 16.01 -6.56
C CYS A 107 -0.71 17.13 -7.52
N LYS A 108 -1.96 17.61 -7.41
CA LYS A 108 -2.46 18.72 -8.23
C LYS A 108 -1.73 20.03 -7.95
N GLU A 109 -1.52 20.34 -6.67
CA GLU A 109 -0.84 21.56 -6.20
C GLU A 109 0.62 21.64 -6.67
N CYS A 110 1.29 20.50 -6.82
CA CYS A 110 2.66 20.46 -7.34
C CYS A 110 2.75 20.31 -8.88
N GLY A 111 1.63 20.36 -9.61
CA GLY A 111 1.62 20.11 -11.07
C GLY A 111 2.10 18.71 -11.45
N GLY A 112 1.74 17.70 -10.65
CA GLY A 112 2.20 16.33 -10.81
C GLY A 112 2.06 15.81 -12.23
N SER A 113 3.05 15.05 -12.71
CA SER A 113 3.12 14.59 -14.11
C SER A 113 1.95 13.72 -14.57
N GLN A 114 1.16 13.17 -13.64
CA GLN A 114 -0.04 12.39 -13.94
C GLN A 114 -1.33 13.21 -13.90
N ILE A 115 -1.26 14.50 -13.60
CA ILE A 115 -2.40 15.43 -13.61
C ILE A 115 -2.34 16.24 -14.92
N CYS A 116 -3.46 16.34 -15.63
CA CYS A 116 -3.59 17.20 -16.81
C CYS A 116 -3.93 18.64 -16.42
N GLU A 117 -3.89 19.55 -17.38
CA GLU A 117 -4.34 20.94 -17.21
C GLU A 117 -5.78 21.06 -16.68
N HIS A 118 -6.66 20.09 -17.00
CA HIS A 118 -8.02 20.01 -16.48
C HIS A 118 -8.13 19.57 -15.01
N GLY A 119 -7.00 19.39 -14.30
CA GLY A 119 -6.96 18.95 -12.91
C GLY A 119 -7.45 17.51 -12.69
N ARG A 120 -7.55 16.71 -13.76
CA ARG A 120 -7.91 15.29 -13.74
C ARG A 120 -6.66 14.43 -13.94
N GLN A 121 -6.74 13.14 -13.61
CA GLN A 121 -5.64 12.22 -13.93
C GLN A 121 -5.54 12.08 -15.46
N ARG A 122 -4.36 12.33 -16.06
CA ARG A 122 -4.12 12.35 -17.51
C ARG A 122 -4.67 11.11 -18.20
N SER A 123 -4.41 9.94 -17.63
CA SER A 123 -4.87 8.66 -18.19
C SER A 123 -6.39 8.50 -18.23
N LEU A 124 -7.12 9.22 -17.38
CA LEU A 124 -8.59 9.19 -17.27
C LEU A 124 -9.25 10.46 -17.84
N CYS A 125 -8.47 11.41 -18.35
CA CYS A 125 -9.02 12.66 -18.86
C CYS A 125 -9.55 12.46 -20.28
N LYS A 126 -10.86 12.64 -20.47
CA LYS A 126 -11.51 12.54 -21.79
C LYS A 126 -11.02 13.63 -22.74
N GLU A 127 -10.89 14.87 -22.25
CA GLU A 127 -10.43 16.03 -23.06
C GLU A 127 -8.98 15.86 -23.55
N CYS A 128 -8.12 15.21 -22.77
CA CYS A 128 -6.74 14.92 -23.17
C CYS A 128 -6.58 13.59 -23.95
N GLY A 129 -7.67 12.89 -24.29
CA GLY A 129 -7.59 11.57 -24.96
C GLY A 129 -6.88 10.51 -24.10
N GLY A 130 -7.08 10.55 -22.79
CA GLY A 130 -6.40 9.68 -21.82
C GLY A 130 -6.42 8.21 -22.21
N SER A 131 -5.30 7.52 -21.99
CA SER A 131 -5.09 6.12 -22.40
C SER A 131 -6.04 5.10 -21.77
N GLN A 132 -6.83 5.48 -20.77
CA GLN A 132 -7.85 4.62 -20.17
C GLN A 132 -9.26 4.97 -20.67
N ILE A 133 -9.43 5.97 -21.52
CA ILE A 133 -10.73 6.33 -22.11
C ILE A 133 -10.84 5.73 -23.52
N CYS A 134 -11.96 5.07 -23.81
CA CYS A 134 -12.25 4.54 -25.15
C CYS A 134 -12.89 5.61 -26.05
N GLU A 135 -13.06 5.29 -27.33
CA GLU A 135 -13.78 6.13 -28.30
C GLU A 135 -15.20 6.49 -27.84
N HIS A 136 -15.86 5.61 -27.09
CA HIS A 136 -17.19 5.85 -26.50
C HIS A 136 -17.16 6.83 -25.31
N GLY A 137 -16.01 7.38 -24.94
CA GLY A 137 -15.85 8.30 -23.82
C GLY A 137 -16.02 7.66 -22.43
N ARG A 138 -16.01 6.32 -22.36
CA ARG A 138 -16.07 5.54 -21.12
C ARG A 138 -14.68 5.02 -20.76
N GLU A 139 -14.48 4.62 -19.50
CA GLU A 139 -13.26 3.92 -19.12
C GLU A 139 -13.16 2.59 -19.88
N ARG A 140 -12.09 2.36 -20.65
CA ARG A 140 -11.86 1.18 -21.49
C ARG A 140 -12.10 -0.11 -20.75
N SER A 141 -11.62 -0.19 -19.51
CA SER A 141 -11.75 -1.37 -18.64
C SER A 141 -13.21 -1.72 -18.35
N LYS A 142 -14.12 -0.73 -18.36
CA LYS A 142 -15.55 -0.83 -18.03
C LYS A 142 -16.46 -0.68 -19.26
N CYS A 143 -15.91 -0.39 -20.43
CA CYS A 143 -16.69 -0.19 -21.64
C CYS A 143 -17.17 -1.53 -22.19
N LYS A 144 -18.49 -1.74 -22.23
CA LYS A 144 -19.11 -2.95 -22.78
C LYS A 144 -18.84 -3.08 -24.29
N GLU A 145 -18.96 -1.98 -25.04
CA GLU A 145 -18.77 -1.97 -26.50
C GLU A 145 -17.33 -2.32 -26.90
N CYS A 146 -16.32 -1.93 -26.09
CA CYS A 146 -14.93 -2.29 -26.34
C CYS A 146 -14.51 -3.66 -25.76
N GLY A 147 -15.44 -4.43 -25.19
CA GLY A 147 -15.10 -5.70 -24.52
C GLY A 147 -14.17 -5.51 -23.32
N GLY A 148 -14.30 -4.38 -22.62
CA GLY A 148 -13.44 -4.00 -21.50
C GLY A 148 -13.25 -5.13 -20.49
N GLY A 149 -12.01 -5.38 -20.08
CA GLY A 149 -11.63 -6.54 -19.27
C GLY A 149 -12.37 -6.70 -17.92
N SER A 150 -13.07 -5.66 -17.46
CA SER A 150 -13.88 -5.71 -16.23
C SER A 150 -15.33 -6.13 -16.48
N ILE A 151 -15.77 -6.21 -17.73
CA ILE A 151 -17.12 -6.60 -18.14
C ILE A 151 -17.06 -8.01 -18.76
N CYS A 152 -18.04 -8.87 -18.43
CA CYS A 152 -18.20 -10.17 -19.08
C CYS A 152 -19.16 -10.08 -20.28
N GLU A 153 -19.27 -11.16 -21.04
CA GLU A 153 -20.19 -11.29 -22.18
C GLU A 153 -21.65 -10.99 -21.80
N HIS A 154 -22.05 -11.29 -20.56
CA HIS A 154 -23.38 -10.98 -20.01
C HIS A 154 -23.61 -9.48 -19.74
N GLY A 155 -22.64 -8.60 -20.03
CA GLY A 155 -22.71 -7.16 -19.76
C GLY A 155 -22.65 -6.78 -18.28
N ARG A 156 -22.33 -7.73 -17.40
CA ARG A 156 -22.15 -7.51 -15.96
C ARG A 156 -20.66 -7.33 -15.63
N GLN A 157 -20.35 -6.74 -14.48
CA GLN A 157 -18.97 -6.71 -14.01
C GLN A 157 -18.48 -8.15 -13.78
N ARG A 158 -17.37 -8.53 -14.40
CA ARG A 158 -16.87 -9.92 -14.44
C ARG A 158 -16.66 -10.50 -13.05
N SER A 159 -16.18 -9.70 -12.09
CA SER A 159 -16.04 -10.13 -10.69
C SER A 159 -17.37 -10.43 -9.99
N GLN A 160 -18.47 -9.82 -10.43
CA GLN A 160 -19.80 -9.98 -9.82
C GLN A 160 -20.73 -10.89 -10.62
N CYS A 161 -20.31 -11.34 -11.81
CA CYS A 161 -21.14 -12.15 -12.66
C CYS A 161 -21.22 -13.59 -12.13
N LYS A 162 -22.42 -14.01 -11.73
CA LYS A 162 -22.69 -15.38 -11.25
C LYS A 162 -22.46 -16.42 -12.35
N GLU A 163 -22.91 -16.14 -13.57
CA GLU A 163 -22.77 -17.04 -14.74
C GLU A 163 -21.30 -17.27 -15.13
N CYS A 164 -20.44 -16.26 -14.93
CA CYS A 164 -19.00 -16.38 -15.20
C CYS A 164 -18.18 -16.87 -13.99
N GLY A 165 -18.81 -17.25 -12.87
CA GLY A 165 -18.08 -17.63 -11.65
C GLY A 165 -17.24 -16.50 -11.08
N GLY A 166 -17.72 -15.26 -11.15
CA GLY A 166 -16.98 -14.07 -10.77
C GLY A 166 -16.35 -14.16 -9.37
N ALA A 167 -15.15 -13.60 -9.21
CA ALA A 167 -14.37 -13.66 -7.97
C ALA A 167 -15.04 -13.07 -6.71
N SER A 168 -16.16 -12.35 -6.85
CA SER A 168 -16.98 -11.86 -5.74
C SER A 168 -18.15 -12.79 -5.39
N ILE A 169 -18.42 -13.81 -6.19
CA ILE A 169 -19.50 -14.78 -5.98
C ILE A 169 -18.90 -16.09 -5.44
N CYS A 170 -19.49 -16.63 -4.38
CA CYS A 170 -19.10 -17.93 -3.83
C CYS A 170 -19.84 -19.08 -4.54
N GLU A 171 -19.45 -20.33 -4.23
CA GLU A 171 -20.09 -21.54 -4.74
C GLU A 171 -21.60 -21.60 -4.42
N HIS A 172 -22.02 -21.01 -3.31
CA HIS A 172 -23.44 -20.87 -2.93
C HIS A 172 -24.22 -19.83 -3.77
N GLY A 173 -23.58 -19.20 -4.77
CA GLY A 173 -24.21 -18.21 -5.63
C GLY A 173 -24.56 -16.89 -4.94
N ARG A 174 -24.00 -16.64 -3.75
CA ARG A 174 -24.13 -15.40 -2.97
C ARG A 174 -22.85 -14.57 -3.09
N GLU A 175 -22.92 -13.28 -2.77
CA GLU A 175 -21.71 -12.46 -2.66
C GLU A 175 -20.80 -13.04 -1.55
N ARG A 176 -19.56 -13.39 -1.88
CA ARG A 176 -18.60 -14.07 -0.99
C ARG A 176 -18.37 -13.29 0.31
N SER A 177 -18.39 -11.96 0.24
CA SER A 177 -18.29 -11.07 1.42
C SER A 177 -19.47 -11.22 2.38
N LYS A 178 -20.67 -11.51 1.87
CA LYS A 178 -21.92 -11.63 2.65
C LYS A 178 -22.35 -13.07 2.90
N CYS A 179 -21.63 -14.04 2.35
CA CYS A 179 -21.98 -15.45 2.49
C CYS A 179 -21.62 -15.95 3.89
N LYS A 180 -22.63 -16.31 4.68
CA LYS A 180 -22.43 -16.88 6.03
C LYS A 180 -21.69 -18.22 5.99
N GLU A 181 -22.03 -19.09 5.04
CA GLU A 181 -21.40 -20.42 4.87
C GLU A 181 -19.92 -20.32 4.52
N CYS A 182 -19.50 -19.28 3.78
CA CYS A 182 -18.09 -19.04 3.46
C CYS A 182 -17.34 -18.20 4.50
N GLY A 183 -17.95 -17.87 5.64
CA GLY A 183 -17.34 -16.97 6.63
C GLY A 183 -17.08 -15.56 6.10
N GLY A 184 -17.93 -15.09 5.18
CA GLY A 184 -17.75 -13.85 4.43
C GLY A 184 -17.37 -12.66 5.32
N GLY A 185 -16.41 -11.87 4.84
CA GLY A 185 -15.80 -10.73 5.56
C GLY A 185 -16.77 -9.65 6.06
N SER A 186 -18.04 -9.69 5.66
CA SER A 186 -19.08 -8.77 6.11
C SER A 186 -19.98 -9.36 7.19
N ILE A 187 -19.94 -10.68 7.47
CA ILE A 187 -20.78 -11.37 8.46
C ILE A 187 -19.95 -11.73 9.69
N CYS A 188 -20.43 -11.40 10.89
CA CYS A 188 -19.79 -11.79 12.14
C CYS A 188 -20.13 -13.23 12.52
N GLU A 189 -19.46 -13.75 13.55
CA GLU A 189 -19.77 -15.06 14.16
C GLU A 189 -21.24 -15.17 14.61
N HIS A 190 -21.86 -14.05 15.01
CA HIS A 190 -23.29 -13.98 15.37
C HIS A 190 -24.24 -14.05 14.16
N GLY A 191 -23.73 -14.24 12.94
CA GLY A 191 -24.53 -14.34 11.71
C GLY A 191 -25.19 -13.04 11.26
N ARG A 192 -24.82 -11.90 11.87
CA ARG A 192 -25.27 -10.55 11.49
C ARG A 192 -24.21 -9.85 10.65
N GLU A 193 -24.58 -8.82 9.89
CA GLU A 193 -23.57 -7.97 9.26
C GLU A 193 -22.70 -7.31 10.33
N ARG A 194 -21.37 -7.47 10.25
CA ARG A 194 -20.39 -6.97 11.22
C ARG A 194 -20.59 -5.49 11.53
N ARG A 195 -20.89 -4.69 10.51
CA ARG A 195 -21.11 -3.25 10.65
C ARG A 195 -22.28 -2.89 11.57
N TYR A 196 -23.29 -3.76 11.68
CA TYR A 196 -24.51 -3.58 12.47
C TYR A 196 -24.59 -4.52 13.67
N CYS A 197 -23.55 -5.30 13.95
CA CYS A 197 -23.55 -6.20 15.08
C CYS A 197 -23.17 -5.44 16.36
N LYS A 198 -24.10 -5.37 17.33
CA LYS A 198 -23.86 -4.74 18.65
C LYS A 198 -22.79 -5.48 19.45
N GLU A 199 -22.86 -6.81 19.45
CA GLU A 199 -21.92 -7.68 20.18
C GLU A 199 -20.48 -7.54 19.65
N CYS A 200 -20.30 -7.27 18.36
CA CYS A 200 -18.98 -7.04 17.77
C CYS A 200 -18.53 -5.56 17.76
N GLY A 201 -19.28 -4.65 18.39
CA GLY A 201 -18.96 -3.22 18.34
C GLY A 201 -19.00 -2.63 16.92
N GLY A 202 -19.91 -3.14 16.08
CA GLY A 202 -19.99 -2.80 14.66
C GLY A 202 -19.96 -1.29 14.41
N GLY A 203 -19.09 -0.83 13.51
CA GLY A 203 -18.82 0.60 13.30
C GLY A 203 -20.02 1.46 12.90
N SER A 204 -21.17 0.87 12.52
CA SER A 204 -22.41 1.61 12.27
C SER A 204 -23.26 1.84 13.53
N ILE A 205 -22.85 1.34 14.71
CA ILE A 205 -23.53 1.52 15.99
C ILE A 205 -22.75 2.55 16.83
N CYS A 206 -23.45 3.48 17.47
CA CYS A 206 -22.86 4.43 18.41
C CYS A 206 -22.77 3.84 19.82
N GLU A 207 -22.09 4.55 20.71
CA GLU A 207 -22.03 4.23 22.14
C GLU A 207 -23.42 4.12 22.79
N HIS A 208 -24.41 4.87 22.28
CA HIS A 208 -25.81 4.80 22.72
C HIS A 208 -26.56 3.54 22.24
N GLY A 209 -25.88 2.56 21.62
CA GLY A 209 -26.48 1.31 21.15
C GLY A 209 -27.47 1.46 19.99
N ARG A 210 -27.53 2.65 19.37
CA ARG A 210 -28.35 2.98 18.20
C ARG A 210 -27.48 3.01 16.93
N GLN A 211 -28.08 2.86 15.76
CA GLN A 211 -27.34 3.04 14.52
C GLN A 211 -26.93 4.51 14.38
N ARG A 212 -25.64 4.78 14.17
CA ARG A 212 -25.02 6.12 14.15
C ARG A 212 -25.77 7.10 13.26
N SER A 213 -26.18 6.66 12.07
CA SER A 213 -26.93 7.51 11.12
C SER A 213 -28.27 8.01 11.67
N TYR A 214 -28.90 7.31 12.60
CA TYR A 214 -30.20 7.66 13.18
C TYR A 214 -30.11 8.13 14.65
N CYS A 215 -28.91 8.25 15.20
CA CYS A 215 -28.74 8.66 16.58
C CYS A 215 -28.84 10.19 16.67
N LYS A 216 -29.84 10.70 17.41
CA LYS A 216 -30.02 12.14 17.64
C LYS A 216 -28.86 12.73 18.46
N GLU A 217 -28.44 12.02 19.49
CA GLU A 217 -27.33 12.43 20.38
C GLU A 217 -25.99 12.51 19.63
N CYS A 218 -25.78 11.66 18.62
CA CYS A 218 -24.57 11.70 17.79
C CYS A 218 -24.69 12.60 16.54
N GLY A 219 -25.77 13.36 16.38
CA GLY A 219 -26.00 14.17 15.18
C GLY A 219 -26.03 13.34 13.88
N GLY A 220 -26.64 12.15 13.94
CA GLY A 220 -26.63 11.19 12.82
C GLY A 220 -27.11 11.79 11.50
N SER A 221 -26.52 11.36 10.38
CA SER A 221 -26.79 11.92 9.05
C SER A 221 -28.25 11.88 8.59
N GLN A 222 -29.08 11.02 9.18
CA GLN A 222 -30.51 10.91 8.90
C GLN A 222 -31.38 11.75 9.84
N ILE A 223 -30.78 12.48 10.78
CA ILE A 223 -31.44 13.47 11.62
C ILE A 223 -31.36 14.82 10.90
N CYS A 224 -32.47 15.55 10.87
CA CYS A 224 -32.50 16.93 10.38
C CYS A 224 -32.14 17.91 11.50
N GLU A 225 -31.96 19.17 11.13
CA GLU A 225 -31.76 20.27 12.10
C GLU A 225 -32.91 20.38 13.11
N HIS A 226 -34.13 20.00 12.72
CA HIS A 226 -35.30 19.92 13.62
C HIS A 226 -35.27 18.75 14.61
N GLY A 227 -34.16 18.00 14.68
CA GLY A 227 -33.98 16.90 15.63
C GLY A 227 -34.89 15.70 15.39
N LEU A 228 -35.52 15.62 14.20
CA LEU A 228 -36.37 14.53 13.75
C LEU A 228 -35.65 13.71 12.67
N ARG A 229 -36.11 12.48 12.41
CA ARG A 229 -35.65 11.74 11.24
C ARG A 229 -36.07 12.50 9.99
N ARG A 230 -35.14 12.73 9.05
CA ARG A 230 -35.37 13.44 7.78
C ARG A 230 -36.58 12.89 7.01
N SER A 231 -36.79 11.57 7.04
CA SER A 231 -37.93 10.92 6.39
C SER A 231 -39.29 11.14 7.09
N ARG A 232 -39.30 11.63 8.33
CA ARG A 232 -40.50 11.87 9.14
C ARG A 232 -40.74 13.35 9.46
N CYS A 233 -39.77 14.22 9.20
CA CYS A 233 -39.92 15.66 9.38
C CYS A 233 -40.83 16.23 8.28
N LYS A 234 -41.95 16.85 8.66
CA LYS A 234 -42.91 17.44 7.71
C LYS A 234 -42.26 18.55 6.87
N GLU A 235 -41.50 19.43 7.51
CA GLU A 235 -40.78 20.53 6.85
C GLU A 235 -39.73 20.00 5.86
N CYS A 236 -38.88 19.04 6.27
CA CYS A 236 -37.89 18.46 5.35
C CYS A 236 -38.51 17.61 4.22
N ARG A 237 -39.75 17.11 4.40
CA ARG A 237 -40.48 16.39 3.34
C ARG A 237 -41.09 17.35 2.33
N ALA A 238 -41.63 18.49 2.77
CA ALA A 238 -42.18 19.51 1.90
C ALA A 238 -41.11 20.10 0.97
N VAL A 239 -39.93 20.41 1.51
CA VAL A 239 -38.79 20.94 0.73
C VAL A 239 -38.28 19.95 -0.33
N LYS A 240 -38.41 18.64 -0.10
CA LYS A 240 -37.98 17.60 -1.06
C LYS A 240 -38.97 17.32 -2.19
N SER A 241 -40.23 17.71 -2.03
CA SER A 241 -41.26 17.53 -3.06
C SER A 241 -41.31 18.69 -4.06
N GLU A 242 -40.63 19.79 -3.77
CA GLU A 242 -40.62 21.02 -4.60
C GLU A 242 -39.32 21.16 -5.43
N THR A 243 -38.41 20.18 -5.35
CA THR A 243 -37.14 20.08 -6.08
C THR A 243 -37.12 18.86 -6.98
#